data_AF-A0A1V3BY47-F1
#
_entry.id   AF-A0A1V3BY47-F1
#
_cell.length_a   1.000
_cell.length_b   1.000
_cell.length_c   1.000
_cell.angle_alpha   90.00
_cell.angle_beta   90.00
_cell.angle_gamma   90.00
#
_symmetry.space_group_name_H-M   'P 1'
#
loop_
_entity.id
_entity.type
_entity.pdbx_description
1 polymer ?
#
loop_
_entity_poly.entity_id
_entity_poly.type
_entity_poly.pdbx_seq_one_letter_code
_entity_poly.pdbx_strand_id
1 'polypeptide(L)'
;MSESNSPATVTREAAKRLALELDALNLKPLPQPGMVLVAKRGSQEQPVRLMRTDSGQWHWFWMWEPFRTEGTWEYEQGLPLGRERDMARRLLGVLEIAEAGEKVT
;
A
#
# COMPACT_ATOMS: atom_id res chain seq x y z
N MET A 1 -16.11 -28.71 -4.39
CA MET A 1 -14.73 -28.65 -4.92
C MET A 1 -14.23 -27.26 -4.63
N SER A 2 -13.27 -27.13 -3.71
CA SER A 2 -12.74 -25.82 -3.32
C SER A 2 -11.80 -25.34 -4.41
N GLU A 3 -12.19 -24.31 -5.16
CA GLU A 3 -11.27 -23.59 -6.04
C GLU A 3 -10.21 -22.95 -5.13
N SER A 4 -9.06 -23.61 -5.02
CA SER A 4 -7.86 -23.00 -4.43
C SER A 4 -7.49 -21.81 -5.30
N ASN A 5 -7.98 -20.63 -4.94
CA ASN A 5 -7.63 -19.39 -5.61
C ASN A 5 -6.11 -19.24 -5.62
N SER A 6 -5.54 -19.14 -6.81
CA SER A 6 -4.08 -19.00 -6.95
C SER A 6 -3.60 -17.76 -6.20
N PRO A 7 -2.37 -17.76 -5.63
CA PRO A 7 -1.80 -16.58 -4.97
C PRO A 7 -1.90 -15.30 -5.83
N ALA A 8 -1.69 -15.43 -7.14
CA ALA A 8 -1.79 -14.32 -8.09
C ALA A 8 -3.22 -13.75 -8.22
N THR A 9 -4.24 -14.60 -8.14
CA THR A 9 -5.64 -14.16 -8.14
C THR A 9 -5.95 -13.38 -6.85
N VAL A 10 -5.53 -13.91 -5.70
CA VAL A 10 -5.77 -13.29 -4.39
C VAL A 10 -5.09 -11.92 -4.29
N THR A 11 -3.83 -11.82 -4.71
CA THR A 11 -3.09 -10.55 -4.64
C THR A 11 -3.64 -9.50 -5.60
N ARG A 12 -4.06 -9.91 -6.80
CA ARG A 12 -4.72 -9.02 -7.77
C ARG A 12 -6.04 -8.46 -7.26
N GLU A 13 -6.90 -9.30 -6.69
CA GLU A 13 -8.19 -8.85 -6.16
C GLU A 13 -8.04 -7.99 -4.90
N ALA A 14 -7.02 -8.23 -4.07
CA ALA A 14 -6.68 -7.34 -2.96
C ALA A 14 -6.22 -5.97 -3.48
N ALA A 15 -5.31 -5.93 -4.47
CA ALA A 15 -4.83 -4.67 -5.04
C ALA A 15 -5.96 -3.86 -5.71
N LYS A 16 -6.87 -4.52 -6.43
CA LYS A 16 -8.07 -3.87 -6.98
C LYS A 16 -8.95 -3.26 -5.89
N ARG A 17 -9.23 -4.01 -4.82
CA ARG A 17 -10.03 -3.51 -3.69
C ARG A 17 -9.38 -2.28 -3.05
N LEU A 18 -8.07 -2.32 -2.82
CA LEU A 18 -7.35 -1.16 -2.28
C LEU A 18 -7.40 0.03 -3.24
N ALA A 19 -7.20 -0.19 -4.54
CA ALA A 19 -7.29 0.88 -5.54
C ALA A 19 -8.66 1.58 -5.53
N LEU A 20 -9.76 0.82 -5.46
CA LEU A 20 -11.11 1.39 -5.37
C LEU A 20 -11.33 2.22 -4.10
N GLU A 21 -10.82 1.77 -2.96
CA GLU A 21 -10.91 2.51 -1.69
C GLU A 21 -10.05 3.78 -1.69
N LEU A 22 -8.91 3.76 -2.38
CA LEU A 22 -8.05 4.93 -2.59
C LEU A 22 -8.73 5.96 -3.50
N ASP A 23 -9.29 5.52 -4.63
CA ASP A 23 -10.03 6.38 -5.56
C ASP A 23 -11.21 7.08 -4.85
N ALA A 24 -11.93 6.36 -3.98
CA ALA A 24 -13.02 6.91 -3.18
C ALA A 24 -12.56 8.01 -2.18
N LEU A 25 -11.27 8.03 -1.83
CA LEU A 25 -10.64 9.04 -0.98
C LEU A 25 -9.89 10.11 -1.79
N ASN A 26 -10.09 10.16 -3.12
CA ASN A 26 -9.39 11.06 -4.04
C ASN A 26 -7.85 10.89 -4.01
N LEU A 27 -7.39 9.68 -3.68
CA LEU A 27 -6.00 9.27 -3.79
C LEU A 27 -5.83 8.50 -5.09
N LYS A 28 -4.85 8.86 -5.91
CA LYS A 28 -4.61 8.17 -7.18
C LYS A 28 -3.83 6.87 -6.95
N PRO A 29 -4.39 5.69 -7.23
CA PRO A 29 -3.67 4.43 -7.16
C PRO A 29 -2.82 4.22 -8.42
N LEU A 30 -1.53 3.93 -8.24
CA LEU A 30 -0.60 3.65 -9.33
C LEU A 30 -0.04 2.24 -9.14
N PRO A 31 -0.51 1.24 -9.91
CA PRO A 31 0.03 -0.11 -9.84
C PRO A 31 1.46 -0.14 -10.39
N GLN A 32 2.34 -0.86 -9.69
CA GLN A 32 3.74 -1.05 -10.06
C GLN A 32 4.07 -2.55 -10.17
N PRO A 33 5.09 -2.94 -10.96
CA PRO A 33 5.58 -4.31 -11.01
C PRO A 33 5.95 -4.84 -9.61
N GLY A 34 5.79 -6.15 -9.39
CA GLY A 34 6.23 -6.78 -8.13
C GLY A 34 5.22 -6.74 -6.96
N MET A 35 3.93 -6.55 -7.27
CA MET A 35 2.82 -6.46 -6.29
C MET A 35 2.89 -5.21 -5.39
N VAL A 36 3.42 -4.13 -5.94
CA VAL A 36 3.50 -2.81 -5.31
C VAL A 36 2.36 -1.93 -5.84
N LEU A 37 1.73 -1.18 -4.94
CA LEU A 37 0.74 -0.16 -5.27
C LEU A 37 1.22 1.15 -4.64
N VAL A 38 1.25 2.23 -5.42
CA VAL A 38 1.60 3.56 -4.91
C VAL A 38 0.34 4.39 -4.78
N ALA A 39 0.04 4.88 -3.57
CA ALA A 39 -1.02 5.85 -3.34
C ALA A 39 -0.45 7.26 -3.51
N LYS A 40 -1.07 8.09 -4.35
CA LYS A 40 -0.59 9.44 -4.66
C LYS A 40 -1.61 10.52 -4.34
N ARG A 41 -1.14 11.63 -3.76
CA ARG A 41 -1.90 12.87 -3.52
C ARG A 41 -1.02 14.08 -3.80
N GLY A 42 -1.31 14.81 -4.88
CA GLY A 42 -0.46 15.94 -5.29
C GLY A 42 0.97 15.49 -5.61
N SER A 43 1.96 16.11 -4.95
CA SER A 43 3.39 15.74 -4.98
C SER A 43 3.72 14.51 -4.13
N GLN A 44 2.88 14.19 -3.14
CA GLN A 44 3.15 13.14 -2.16
C GLN A 44 2.77 11.76 -2.68
N GLU A 45 3.58 10.78 -2.34
CA GLU A 45 3.32 9.38 -2.65
C GLU A 45 3.75 8.45 -1.52
N GLN A 46 3.01 7.35 -1.38
CA GLN A 46 3.29 6.31 -0.41
C GLN A 46 3.18 4.94 -1.08
N PRO A 47 4.30 4.23 -1.30
CA PRO A 47 4.27 2.86 -1.77
C PRO A 47 3.83 1.90 -0.67
N VAL A 48 3.03 0.90 -1.07
CA VAL A 48 2.65 -0.25 -0.26
C VAL A 48 2.81 -1.53 -1.07
N ARG A 49 3.07 -2.64 -0.37
CA ARG A 49 3.25 -3.95 -1.01
C ARG A 49 2.47 -5.03 -0.29
N LEU A 50 1.87 -5.93 -1.05
CA LEU A 50 1.24 -7.12 -0.48
C LEU A 50 2.26 -8.25 -0.36
N MET A 51 2.52 -8.72 0.86
CA MET A 51 3.47 -9.80 1.15
C MET A 51 2.88 -10.78 2.17
N ARG A 52 3.50 -11.96 2.30
CA ARG A 52 3.17 -12.89 3.38
C ARG A 52 4.00 -12.59 4.62
N THR A 53 3.38 -12.64 5.78
CA THR A 53 4.06 -12.69 7.08
C THR A 53 4.72 -14.05 7.29
N ASP A 54 5.54 -14.16 8.35
CA ASP A 54 6.14 -15.44 8.76
C ASP A 54 5.08 -16.51 9.12
N SER A 55 3.90 -16.07 9.57
CA SER A 55 2.73 -16.93 9.80
C SER A 55 2.01 -17.35 8.52
N GLY A 56 2.49 -16.94 7.34
CA GLY A 56 1.93 -17.26 6.03
C GLY A 56 0.71 -16.43 5.63
N GLN A 57 0.30 -15.44 6.45
CA GLN A 57 -0.87 -14.61 6.19
C GLN A 57 -0.53 -13.42 5.29
N TRP A 58 -1.42 -13.11 4.34
CA TRP A 58 -1.25 -11.94 3.47
C TRP A 58 -1.51 -10.64 4.23
N HIS A 59 -0.54 -9.72 4.16
CA HIS A 59 -0.62 -8.38 4.74
C HIS A 59 -0.13 -7.34 3.73
N TRP A 60 -0.71 -6.15 3.85
CA TRP A 60 -0.17 -4.93 3.27
C TRP A 60 0.99 -4.46 4.14
N PHE A 61 2.09 -4.08 3.51
CA PHE A 61 3.27 -3.50 4.13
C PHE A 61 3.47 -2.10 3.58
N TRP A 62 3.82 -1.17 4.46
CA TRP A 62 4.38 0.12 4.07
C TRP A 62 5.77 -0.09 3.50
N MET A 63 6.10 0.68 2.47
CA MET A 63 7.44 0.74 1.93
C MET A 63 7.99 2.13 2.22
N TRP A 64 9.06 2.19 2.99
CA TRP A 64 9.74 3.43 3.32
C TRP A 64 11.04 3.51 2.54
N GLU A 65 11.26 4.64 1.88
CA GLU A 65 12.55 4.89 1.24
C GLU A 65 13.64 5.00 2.32
N PRO A 66 14.78 4.34 2.11
CA PRO A 66 15.87 4.36 3.07
C PRO A 66 16.44 5.77 3.19
N PHE A 67 16.63 6.24 4.41
CA PHE A 67 17.29 7.51 4.66
C PHE A 67 18.78 7.38 4.27
N ARG A 68 19.19 8.08 3.21
CA ARG A 68 20.60 8.19 2.74
C ARG A 68 21.20 6.88 2.19
N THR A 69 20.61 6.35 1.11
CA THR A 69 21.29 5.46 0.14
C THR A 69 21.67 4.04 0.59
N GLU A 70 21.13 3.53 1.69
CA GLU A 70 21.14 2.07 1.90
C GLU A 70 20.15 1.49 0.90
N GLY A 71 20.58 0.84 -0.17
CA GLY A 71 19.74 0.44 -1.32
C GLY A 71 18.61 -0.56 -1.05
N THR A 72 18.16 -0.72 0.20
CA THR A 72 17.13 -1.65 0.64
C THR A 72 15.94 -0.86 1.18
N TRP A 73 14.75 -1.12 0.63
CA TRP A 73 13.50 -0.62 1.17
C TRP A 73 13.27 -1.13 2.58
N GLU A 74 12.85 -0.25 3.48
CA GLU A 74 12.33 -0.65 4.78
C GLU A 74 10.85 -1.03 4.65
N TYR A 75 10.48 -2.16 5.23
CA TYR A 75 9.12 -2.68 5.18
C TYR A 75 8.52 -2.69 6.59
N GLU A 76 7.42 -1.96 6.76
CA GLU A 76 6.66 -1.98 8.01
C GLU A 76 5.34 -2.72 7.79
N GLN A 77 5.04 -3.69 8.66
CA GLN A 77 3.79 -4.44 8.55
C GLN A 77 2.58 -3.52 8.80
N GLY A 78 1.71 -3.44 7.80
CA GLY A 78 0.44 -2.74 7.89
C GLY A 78 -0.70 -3.68 8.30
N LEU A 79 -1.76 -3.70 7.49
CA LEU A 79 -2.99 -4.41 7.79
C LEU A 79 -3.12 -5.74 7.03
N PRO A 80 -3.82 -6.73 7.61
CA PRO A 80 -4.12 -7.96 6.90
C PRO A 80 -5.00 -7.71 5.66
N LEU A 81 -4.92 -8.62 4.70
CA LEU A 81 -5.82 -8.66 3.55
C LEU A 81 -7.29 -8.69 4.03
N GLY A 82 -8.17 -7.97 3.34
CA GLY A 82 -9.57 -7.79 3.72
C GLY A 82 -9.84 -6.52 4.53
N ARG A 83 -8.80 -5.75 4.88
CA ARG A 83 -8.90 -4.45 5.55
C ARG A 83 -8.50 -3.30 4.63
N GLU A 84 -8.69 -3.45 3.32
CA GLU A 84 -8.25 -2.47 2.31
C GLU A 84 -8.80 -1.06 2.56
N ARG A 85 -10.07 -0.95 2.98
CA ARG A 85 -10.69 0.33 3.34
C ARG A 85 -9.97 1.05 4.48
N ASP A 86 -9.56 0.32 5.51
CA ASP A 86 -8.84 0.90 6.63
C ASP A 86 -7.39 1.22 6.24
N MET A 87 -6.79 0.42 5.37
CA MET A 87 -5.48 0.70 4.79
C MET A 87 -5.49 2.01 3.98
N ALA A 88 -6.52 2.22 3.14
CA ALA A 88 -6.70 3.44 2.37
C ALA A 88 -6.84 4.68 3.27
N ARG A 89 -7.57 4.57 4.38
CA ARG A 89 -7.68 5.66 5.37
C ARG A 89 -6.35 5.98 6.06
N ARG A 90 -5.55 4.96 6.37
CA ARG A 90 -4.20 5.18 6.94
C ARG A 90 -3.28 5.85 5.92
N LEU A 91 -3.34 5.43 4.65
CA LEU A 91 -2.58 6.02 3.55
C LEU A 91 -2.92 7.50 3.38
N LEU A 92 -4.20 7.85 3.44
CA LEU A 92 -4.66 9.24 3.44
C LEU A 92 -4.01 10.05 4.56
N GLY A 93 -4.05 9.55 5.80
CA GLY A 93 -3.46 10.25 6.95
C GLY A 93 -1.95 10.48 6.80
N VAL A 94 -1.20 9.49 6.30
CA VAL A 94 0.24 9.63 6.02
C VAL A 94 0.50 10.72 4.98
N LEU A 95 -0.23 10.69 3.86
CA LEU A 95 -0.06 11.65 2.77
C LEU A 95 -0.46 13.08 3.19
N GLU A 96 -1.47 13.23 4.05
CA GLU A 96 -1.87 14.54 4.58
C GLU A 96 -0.82 15.14 5.52
N ILE A 97 -0.15 14.32 6.33
CA ILE A 97 0.97 14.75 7.17
C ILE A 97 2.14 15.24 6.29
N ALA A 98 2.47 14.47 5.25
CA ALA A 98 3.58 14.82 4.36
C ALA A 98 3.29 16.11 3.57
N GLU A 99 2.06 16.26 3.06
CA GLU A 99 1.62 17.48 2.36
C GLU A 99 1.66 18.71 3.27
N ALA A 100 1.30 18.55 4.56
CA ALA A 100 1.38 19.63 5.54
C ALA A 100 2.83 20.03 5.85
N GLY A 101 3.75 19.07 5.89
CA GLY A 101 5.18 19.31 6.07
C GLY A 101 5.80 20.17 4.96
N GLU A 102 5.47 19.90 3.70
CA GLU A 102 5.98 20.68 2.56
C GLU A 102 5.50 22.14 2.55
N LYS A 103 4.31 22.43 3.08
CA LYS A 103 3.76 23.80 3.09
C LYS A 103 4.42 24.72 4.11
N VAL A 104 5.17 24.18 5.06
CA VAL A 104 5.83 24.93 6.14
C VAL A 104 7.30 25.24 5.82
N THR A 105 7.87 24.56 4.82
CA THR A 105 9.24 24.77 4.30
C THR A 105 9.25 25.68 3.08
#